data_AF-A0A1R4FNR8-F1
#
_entry.id   AF-A0A1R4FNR8-F1
#
_cell.length_a   1.000
_cell.length_b   1.000
_cell.length_c   1.000
_cell.angle_alpha   90.00
_cell.angle_beta   90.00
_cell.angle_gamma   90.00
#
_symmetry.space_group_name_H-M   'P 1'
#
loop_
_entity.id
_entity.type
_entity.pdbx_description
1 polymer ?
#
loop_
_entity_poly.entity_id
_entity_poly.type
_entity_poly.pdbx_seq_one_letter_code
_entity_poly.pdbx_strand_id
1 'polypeptide(L)' 'MPFRREQLTGEIKETMAEAKYLADKWKDIYNHEGPHGSLGGMTPFRHWDRGIAENQLAMA' A
#
# COMPACT_ATOMS: atom_id res chain seq x y z
N MET A 1 -0.43 -4.85 22.01
CA MET A 1 -0.12 -5.83 20.95
C MET A 1 0.79 -5.12 19.94
N PRO A 2 1.86 -5.73 19.43
CA PRO A 2 2.65 -5.10 18.38
C PRO A 2 1.83 -5.04 17.08
N PHE A 3 1.85 -3.89 16.40
CA PHE A 3 1.26 -3.69 15.07
C PHE A 3 1.83 -4.76 14.12
N ARG A 4 1.04 -5.78 13.79
CA ARG A 4 1.40 -6.68 12.68
C ARG A 4 1.28 -5.86 11.42
N ARG A 5 2.40 -5.61 10.73
CA ARG A 5 2.46 -4.81 9.48
C ARG A 5 1.41 -5.24 8.44
N GLU A 6 0.95 -6.49 8.50
CA GLU A 6 0.02 -7.10 7.56
C GLU A 6 -1.44 -7.14 8.04
N GLN A 7 -1.76 -6.70 9.27
CA GLN A 7 -3.13 -6.71 9.78
C GLN A 7 -3.51 -5.39 10.46
N LEU A 8 -4.39 -4.63 9.80
CA LEU A 8 -5.09 -3.46 10.37
C LEU A 8 -6.16 -3.84 11.40
N THR A 9 -6.68 -5.08 11.35
CA THR A 9 -7.97 -5.45 11.97
C THR A 9 -7.87 -6.05 13.37
N GLY A 10 -6.67 -6.12 13.95
CA GLY A 10 -6.47 -6.70 15.29
C GLY A 10 -6.71 -5.75 16.46
N GLU A 11 -6.91 -4.45 16.21
CA GLU A 11 -6.96 -3.43 17.26
C GLU A 11 -8.27 -2.65 17.20
N ILE A 12 -9.06 -2.71 18.29
CA ILE A 12 -10.17 -1.79 18.53
C ILE A 12 -9.57 -0.38 18.63
N LYS A 13 -10.14 0.57 17.89
CA LYS A 13 -9.75 1.99 17.97
C LYS A 13 -10.80 2.75 18.73
N GLU A 14 -10.35 3.53 19.70
CA GLU A 14 -11.22 4.33 20.57
C GLU A 14 -11.82 5.51 19.78
N THR A 15 -11.15 5.96 18.70
CA THR A 15 -11.62 7.09 17.87
C THR A 15 -11.47 6.88 16.36
N MET A 16 -12.28 7.62 15.60
CA MET A 16 -12.16 7.71 14.14
C MET A 16 -10.87 8.38 13.68
N ALA A 17 -10.34 9.32 14.45
CA ALA A 17 -9.07 9.98 14.13
C ALA A 17 -7.91 8.98 14.18
N GLU A 18 -7.84 8.13 15.21
CA GLU A 18 -6.82 7.10 15.33
C GLU A 18 -6.97 6.01 14.27
N ALA A 19 -8.22 5.59 13.99
CA ALA A 19 -8.49 4.63 12.93
C ALA A 19 -8.01 5.17 11.57
N LYS A 20 -8.29 6.44 11.27
CA LYS A 20 -7.83 7.09 10.03
C LYS A 20 -6.30 7.16 9.96
N TYR A 21 -5.65 7.63 11.02
CA TYR A 21 -4.20 7.74 11.06
C TYR A 21 -3.51 6.39 10.78
N LEU A 22 -4.02 5.31 11.37
CA LEU A 22 -3.44 3.97 11.18
C LEU A 22 -3.73 3.40 9.81
N ALA A 23 -4.93 3.64 9.25
CA ALA A 23 -5.25 3.25 7.89
C ALA A 23 -4.34 3.97 6.87
N ASP A 24 -4.11 5.28 7.05
CA ASP A 24 -3.22 6.05 6.21
C ASP A 24 -1.78 5.54 6.30
N LYS A 25 -1.28 5.31 7.52
CA LYS A 25 0.06 4.77 7.74
C LYS A 25 0.24 3.38 7.13
N TRP A 26 -0.75 2.51 7.28
CA TRP A 26 -0.71 1.17 6.70
C TRP A 26 -0.71 1.22 5.17
N LYS A 27 -1.56 2.09 4.59
CA LYS A 27 -1.63 2.27 3.13
C LYS A 27 -0.30 2.75 2.56
N ASP A 28 0.38 3.65 3.26
CA ASP A 28 1.70 4.15 2.87
C ASP A 28 2.73 3.01 2.81
N ILE A 29 2.83 2.24 3.90
CA ILE A 29 3.74 1.08 3.98
C ILE A 29 3.43 0.05 2.88
N TYR A 30 2.15 -0.30 2.70
CA TYR A 30 1.72 -1.25 1.68
C TYR A 30 2.14 -0.80 0.28
N ASN A 31 1.92 0.47 -0.06
CA ASN A 31 2.18 0.99 -1.40
C ASN A 31 3.68 1.19 -1.70
N HIS A 32 4.50 1.48 -0.67
CA HIS A 32 5.87 1.95 -0.87
C HIS A 32 6.97 1.02 -0.36
N GLU A 33 6.70 0.15 0.64
CA GLU A 33 7.75 -0.65 1.28
C GLU A 33 7.67 -2.15 0.94
N GLY A 34 6.48 -2.68 0.63
CA GLY A 34 6.25 -4.11 0.42
C GLY A 34 6.33 -4.54 -1.05
N PRO A 35 7.44 -5.16 -1.52
CA PRO A 35 7.43 -5.83 -2.81
C PRO A 35 6.53 -7.07 -2.78
N HIS A 36 5.68 -7.23 -3.78
CA HIS A 36 4.74 -8.34 -3.88
C HIS A 36 5.08 -9.28 -5.04
N GLY A 37 5.11 -10.58 -4.77
CA GLY A 37 5.38 -11.60 -5.79
C GLY A 37 4.40 -11.55 -6.98
N SER A 38 3.11 -11.26 -6.71
CA SER A 38 2.09 -11.07 -7.75
C SER A 38 2.32 -9.84 -8.64
N LEU A 39 3.12 -8.88 -8.19
CA LEU A 39 3.48 -7.67 -8.93
C LEU A 39 4.89 -7.78 -9.55
N GLY A 40 5.42 -9.01 -9.68
CA GLY A 40 6.77 -9.24 -10.19
C GLY A 40 7.87 -8.76 -9.23
N GLY A 41 7.59 -8.77 -7.92
CA GLY A 41 8.54 -8.31 -6.90
C GLY A 41 8.62 -6.79 -6.76
N MET A 42 7.68 -6.05 -7.35
CA MET A 42 7.58 -4.59 -7.17
C MET A 42 6.61 -4.23 -6.05
N THR A 43 6.77 -3.01 -5.55
CA THR A 43 5.76 -2.37 -4.72
C THR A 43 4.56 -1.97 -5.58
N PRO A 44 3.35 -1.84 -4.99
CA PRO A 44 2.17 -1.38 -5.72
C PRO A 44 2.40 -0.05 -6.44
N PHE A 45 3.10 0.90 -5.81
CA PHE A 45 3.43 2.19 -6.42
C PHE A 45 4.26 2.04 -7.70
N ARG A 46 5.35 1.26 -7.64
CA ARG A 46 6.21 1.03 -8.81
C ARG A 46 5.49 0.27 -9.93
N HIS A 47 4.63 -0.67 -9.57
CA HIS A 47 3.81 -1.38 -10.54
C HIS A 47 2.86 -0.43 -11.28
N TRP A 48 2.24 0.50 -10.56
CA TRP A 48 1.37 1.53 -11.13
C TRP A 48 2.14 2.46 -12.08
N ASP A 49 3.27 3.02 -11.64
CA ASP A 49 4.09 3.92 -12.47
C ASP A 49 4.54 3.25 -13.77
N ARG A 50 4.94 1.98 -13.69
CA ARG A 50 5.29 1.19 -14.88
C ARG A 50 4.10 1.08 -15.83
N GLY A 51 2.91 0.76 -15.33
CA GLY A 51 1.70 0.66 -16.15
C GLY A 51 1.31 1.99 -16.82
N ILE A 52 1.46 3.11 -16.12
CA ILE A 52 1.23 4.44 -16.72
C ILE A 52 2.21 4.72 -17.85
N ALA A 53 3.51 4.46 -17.63
CA ALA A 53 4.53 4.66 -18.66
C ALA A 53 4.30 3.76 -19.89
N GLU A 54 3.98 2.48 -19.68
CA GLU A 54 3.64 1.54 -20.75
C GLU A 54 2.42 2.00 -21.55
N ASN A 55 1.37 2.48 -20.88
CA ASN A 55 0.17 2.99 -21.54
C ASN A 55 0.45 4.28 -22.34
N GLN A 56 1.28 5.18 -21.82
CA GLN A 56 1.67 6.41 -22.53
C GLN A 56 2.47 6.09 -23.81
N LEU A 57 3.38 5.12 -23.74
CA LEU A 57 4.15 4.65 -24.89
C LEU A 57 3.26 3.99 -25.94
N ALA A 58 2.21 3.26 -25.55
CA ALA A 58 1.29 2.60 -26.46
C ALA A 58 0.36 3.57 -27.22
N MET A 59 0.22 4.80 -26.73
CA MET A 59 -0.63 5.84 -27.32
C MET A 59 0.14 6.86 -28.19
N ALA A 60 1.48 6.75 -28.25
CA ALA A 60 2.35 7.62 -29.03
C ALA A 60 2.71 7.00 -30.39
#